data_AF-A0A6B1G656-F1
#
_entry.id   AF-A0A6B1G656-F1
#
_cell.length_a   1.000
_cell.length_b   1.000
_cell.length_c   1.000
_cell.angle_alpha   90.00
_cell.angle_beta   90.00
_cell.angle_gamma   90.00
#
_symmetry.space_group_name_H-M   'P 1'
#
loop_
_entity.id
_entity.type
_entity.pdbx_description
1 polymer ?
#
loop_
_entity_poly.entity_id
_entity_poly.type
_entity_poly.pdbx_seq_one_letter_code
_entity_poly.pdbx_strand_id
1 'polypeptide(L)'
;MYTMRAPMIRGRVVAIAVALVVVTACFGPQTSNDYYDRGVARLKDGNYKGAIADFDQAINIRPKYTDAYTNRADAKIRLGQYEGAIADLDQALLLQPDDASAYTSRGFVKNMLGQYEEAVADFDEALRLRPDDASAYDNRGSAKTSLGQYEAAIADFDQALRLRPDDAYTYISRGHAKLELDQNQEAIDDFDRAIQMRPDDASAYTIRGLAKIMLVQ
;
A
#
# COMPACT_ATOMS: atom_id res chain seq x y z
N MET A 1 55.52 55.68 32.30
CA MET A 1 55.12 55.36 30.91
C MET A 1 54.41 54.02 30.91
N TYR A 2 53.41 53.91 30.04
CA TYR A 2 52.29 52.96 30.02
C TYR A 2 52.61 51.47 30.19
N THR A 3 51.78 50.79 30.98
CA THR A 3 51.55 49.34 30.96
C THR A 3 50.72 48.94 29.74
N MET A 4 51.08 47.87 29.02
CA MET A 4 50.14 47.12 28.17
C MET A 4 50.34 45.62 28.35
N ARG A 5 49.35 44.99 29.00
CA ARG A 5 49.08 43.55 28.95
C ARG A 5 48.60 43.19 27.55
N ALA A 6 49.25 42.25 26.88
CA ALA A 6 48.73 41.63 25.67
C ALA A 6 47.65 40.58 26.04
N PRO A 7 46.50 40.52 25.34
CA PRO A 7 45.44 39.57 25.67
C PRO A 7 45.72 38.20 25.06
N MET A 8 45.49 37.18 25.88
CA MET A 8 45.56 35.76 25.57
C MET A 8 44.33 35.35 24.75
N ILE A 9 44.35 35.56 23.42
CA ILE A 9 43.28 35.14 22.49
C ILE A 9 43.84 34.09 21.52
N ARG A 10 44.23 32.92 22.02
CA ARG A 10 44.52 31.75 21.18
C ARG A 10 43.86 30.44 21.64
N GLY A 11 43.31 30.38 22.85
CA GLY A 11 42.72 29.15 23.40
C GLY A 11 41.26 28.88 23.02
N ARG A 12 40.44 29.92 22.76
CA ARG A 12 38.99 29.75 22.59
C ARG A 12 38.53 29.38 21.18
N VAL A 13 39.24 29.82 20.14
CA VAL A 13 38.87 29.50 18.75
C VAL A 13 39.15 28.03 18.41
N VAL A 14 40.23 27.47 18.95
CA VAL A 14 40.57 26.05 18.79
C VAL A 14 39.57 25.15 19.53
N ALA A 15 39.11 25.54 20.72
CA ALA A 15 38.13 24.77 21.48
C ALA A 15 36.75 24.69 20.79
N ILE A 16 36.31 25.75 20.12
CA ILE A 16 35.03 25.76 19.38
C ILE A 16 35.13 24.93 18.09
N ALA A 17 36.26 24.99 17.38
CA ALA A 17 36.48 24.18 16.18
C ALA A 17 36.57 22.68 16.50
N VAL A 18 37.21 22.31 17.62
CA VAL A 18 37.27 20.91 18.09
C VAL A 18 35.89 20.42 18.54
N ALA A 19 35.09 21.25 19.23
CA ALA A 19 33.74 20.87 19.61
C ALA A 19 32.82 20.66 18.39
N LEU A 20 32.94 21.47 17.34
CA LEU A 20 32.14 21.33 16.12
C LEU A 20 32.49 20.04 15.35
N VAL A 21 33.78 19.68 15.29
CA VAL A 21 34.26 18.44 14.64
C VAL A 21 33.89 17.19 15.45
N VAL A 22 33.88 17.27 16.79
CA VAL A 22 33.48 16.13 17.65
C VAL A 22 31.97 15.91 17.62
N VAL A 23 31.15 16.96 17.51
CA VAL A 23 29.68 16.81 17.35
C VAL A 23 29.34 16.15 16.01
N THR A 24 30.06 16.45 14.93
CA THR A 24 29.90 15.74 13.65
C THR A 24 30.51 14.34 13.64
N ALA A 25 31.32 13.97 14.64
CA ALA A 25 31.91 12.63 14.79
C ALA A 25 31.09 11.68 15.67
N CYS A 26 30.13 12.18 16.46
CA CYS A 26 29.21 11.34 17.24
C CYS A 26 28.09 10.71 16.39
N PHE A 27 27.89 11.18 15.17
CA PHE A 27 27.02 10.57 14.18
C PHE A 27 27.91 10.10 13.04
N GLY A 28 28.14 8.79 12.95
CA GLY A 28 28.77 8.21 11.75
C GLY A 28 28.01 8.62 10.48
N PRO A 29 28.63 8.49 9.29
CA PRO A 29 27.94 8.77 8.05
C PRO A 29 26.64 7.97 7.99
N GLN A 30 25.48 8.67 7.93
CA GLN A 30 24.17 8.02 7.84
C GLN A 30 24.17 7.11 6.62
N THR A 31 23.92 5.82 6.84
CA THR A 31 23.87 4.81 5.79
C THR A 31 22.50 4.78 5.12
N SER A 32 22.40 4.17 3.94
CA SER A 32 21.09 3.94 3.31
C SER A 32 20.12 3.18 4.23
N ASN A 33 20.65 2.28 5.06
CA ASN A 33 19.85 1.47 5.98
C ASN A 33 19.30 2.33 7.13
N ASP A 34 20.07 3.28 7.67
CA ASP A 34 19.60 4.16 8.75
C ASP A 34 18.40 5.00 8.29
N TYR A 35 18.47 5.54 7.06
CA TYR A 35 17.35 6.24 6.45
C TYR A 35 16.16 5.30 6.21
N TYR A 36 16.40 4.12 5.67
CA TYR A 36 15.34 3.14 5.44
C TYR A 36 14.61 2.74 6.74
N ASP A 37 15.34 2.38 7.79
CA ASP A 37 14.77 1.95 9.07
C ASP A 37 13.94 3.07 9.71
N ARG A 38 14.44 4.32 9.63
CA ARG A 38 13.68 5.50 10.09
C ARG A 38 12.44 5.76 9.23
N GLY A 39 12.54 5.56 7.91
CA GLY A 39 11.41 5.64 6.99
C GLY A 39 10.33 4.62 7.32
N VAL A 40 10.71 3.36 7.60
CA VAL A 40 9.79 2.30 8.02
C VAL A 40 9.11 2.64 9.35
N ALA A 41 9.85 3.18 10.32
CA ALA A 41 9.25 3.64 11.58
C ALA A 41 8.21 4.75 11.34
N ARG A 42 8.55 5.75 10.54
CA ARG A 42 7.62 6.85 10.19
C ARG A 42 6.39 6.37 9.42
N LEU A 43 6.54 5.37 8.57
CA LEU A 43 5.43 4.74 7.84
C LEU A 43 4.43 4.12 8.82
N LYS A 44 4.92 3.39 9.83
CA LYS A 44 4.10 2.80 10.89
C LYS A 44 3.42 3.85 11.78
N ASP A 45 4.09 4.97 12.02
CA ASP A 45 3.55 6.10 12.80
C ASP A 45 2.54 6.95 12.02
N GLY A 46 2.28 6.64 10.74
CA GLY A 46 1.39 7.42 9.88
C GLY A 46 2.01 8.70 9.32
N ASN A 47 3.29 8.97 9.59
CA ASN A 47 4.02 10.11 9.03
C ASN A 47 4.54 9.79 7.62
N TYR A 48 3.60 9.67 6.67
CA TYR A 48 3.91 9.25 5.31
C TYR A 48 4.83 10.20 4.56
N LYS A 49 4.67 11.52 4.75
CA LYS A 49 5.57 12.52 4.13
C LYS A 49 7.00 12.39 4.64
N GLY A 50 7.17 12.18 5.95
CA GLY A 50 8.48 11.96 6.54
C GLY A 50 9.10 10.61 6.15
N ALA A 51 8.27 9.57 5.96
CA ALA A 51 8.71 8.28 5.45
C ALA A 51 9.24 8.39 4.01
N ILE A 52 8.50 9.07 3.13
CA ILE A 52 8.92 9.33 1.74
C ILE A 52 10.28 10.03 1.70
N ALA A 53 10.44 11.11 2.49
CA ALA A 53 11.71 11.85 2.53
C ALA A 53 12.90 10.98 2.97
N ASP A 54 12.68 10.06 3.91
CA ASP A 54 13.72 9.13 4.34
C ASP A 54 14.01 8.07 3.28
N PHE A 55 12.99 7.49 2.65
CA PHE A 55 13.19 6.54 1.55
C PHE A 55 13.87 7.19 0.34
N ASP A 56 13.60 8.46 0.05
CA ASP A 56 14.33 9.24 -0.97
C ASP A 56 15.83 9.27 -0.67
N GLN A 57 16.22 9.53 0.58
CA GLN A 57 17.64 9.51 0.98
C GLN A 57 18.24 8.10 0.88
N ALA A 58 17.50 7.07 1.31
CA ALA A 58 17.95 5.68 1.21
C ALA A 58 18.21 5.27 -0.24
N ILE A 59 17.32 5.65 -1.17
CA ILE A 59 17.43 5.39 -2.61
C ILE A 59 18.55 6.22 -3.24
N ASN A 60 18.72 7.48 -2.85
CA ASN A 60 19.82 8.32 -3.34
C ASN A 60 21.20 7.72 -3.00
N ILE A 61 21.33 7.13 -1.81
CA ILE A 61 22.57 6.46 -1.37
C ILE A 61 22.70 5.08 -2.02
N ARG A 62 21.60 4.32 -2.12
CA ARG A 62 21.55 2.98 -2.73
C ARG A 62 20.45 2.91 -3.80
N PRO A 63 20.74 3.22 -5.06
CA PRO A 63 19.72 3.26 -6.12
C PRO A 63 19.08 1.91 -6.46
N LYS A 64 19.67 0.79 -6.05
CA LYS A 64 19.13 -0.56 -6.23
C LYS A 64 18.55 -1.12 -4.93
N TYR A 65 17.82 -0.30 -4.17
CA TYR A 65 17.21 -0.69 -2.91
C TYR A 65 15.72 -0.98 -3.11
N THR A 66 15.39 -2.19 -3.55
CA THR A 66 14.01 -2.62 -3.88
C THR A 66 13.02 -2.31 -2.75
N ASP A 67 13.33 -2.69 -1.50
CA ASP A 67 12.41 -2.46 -0.37
C ASP A 67 12.14 -0.97 -0.10
N ALA A 68 13.10 -0.09 -0.41
CA ALA A 68 12.90 1.34 -0.24
C ALA A 68 11.92 1.90 -1.28
N TYR A 69 11.93 1.37 -2.51
CA TYR A 69 10.94 1.71 -3.53
C TYR A 69 9.55 1.21 -3.14
N THR A 70 9.41 -0.06 -2.73
CA THR A 70 8.10 -0.63 -2.35
C THR A 70 7.49 0.08 -1.13
N ASN A 71 8.29 0.38 -0.10
CA ASN A 71 7.81 1.12 1.07
C ASN A 71 7.53 2.61 0.77
N ARG A 72 8.29 3.24 -0.14
CA ARG A 72 7.97 4.60 -0.61
C ARG A 72 6.67 4.61 -1.41
N ALA A 73 6.42 3.58 -2.21
CA ALA A 73 5.15 3.39 -2.89
C ALA A 73 3.99 3.27 -1.88
N ASP A 74 4.11 2.43 -0.84
CA ASP A 74 3.06 2.32 0.20
C ASP A 74 2.78 3.67 0.87
N ALA A 75 3.82 4.42 1.23
CA ALA A 75 3.66 5.75 1.79
C ALA A 75 2.93 6.72 0.83
N LYS A 76 3.25 6.67 -0.46
CA LYS A 76 2.58 7.46 -1.52
C LYS A 76 1.13 7.05 -1.72
N ILE A 77 0.82 5.75 -1.70
CA ILE A 77 -0.55 5.22 -1.78
C ILE A 77 -1.39 5.77 -0.63
N ARG A 78 -0.86 5.75 0.59
CA ARG A 78 -1.55 6.29 1.78
C ARG A 78 -1.78 7.81 1.74
N LEU A 79 -1.05 8.52 0.87
CA LEU A 79 -1.25 9.95 0.58
C LEU A 79 -2.08 10.20 -0.69
N GLY A 80 -2.55 9.16 -1.39
CA GLY A 80 -3.26 9.29 -2.66
C GLY A 80 -2.38 9.70 -3.85
N GLN A 81 -1.06 9.56 -3.71
CA GLN A 81 -0.08 9.92 -4.75
C GLN A 81 0.16 8.72 -5.69
N TYR A 82 -0.89 8.33 -6.43
CA TYR A 82 -0.96 7.06 -7.15
C TYR A 82 0.04 6.93 -8.29
N GLU A 83 0.21 7.95 -9.13
CA GLU A 83 1.15 7.92 -10.26
C GLU A 83 2.60 7.78 -9.75
N GLY A 84 2.92 8.48 -8.66
CA GLY A 84 4.22 8.39 -8.02
C GLY A 84 4.47 7.03 -7.36
N ALA A 85 3.42 6.34 -6.91
CA ALA A 85 3.51 5.00 -6.37
C ALA A 85 3.72 3.95 -7.47
N ILE A 86 3.02 4.07 -8.61
CA ILE A 86 3.24 3.22 -9.79
C ILE A 86 4.69 3.32 -10.24
N ALA A 87 5.24 4.54 -10.36
CA ALA A 87 6.63 4.73 -10.77
C ALA A 87 7.63 4.04 -9.83
N ASP A 88 7.36 4.02 -8.52
CA ASP A 88 8.20 3.31 -7.55
C ASP A 88 8.05 1.78 -7.67
N LEU A 89 6.83 1.29 -7.86
CA LEU A 89 6.55 -0.14 -8.04
C LEU A 89 7.14 -0.67 -9.35
N ASP A 90 7.14 0.13 -10.42
CA ASP A 90 7.80 -0.20 -11.68
C ASP A 90 9.32 -0.34 -11.48
N GLN A 91 9.95 0.55 -10.71
CA GLN A 91 11.38 0.42 -10.37
C GLN A 91 11.64 -0.79 -9.49
N ALA A 92 10.78 -1.07 -8.51
CA ALA A 92 10.91 -2.26 -7.67
C ALA A 92 10.83 -3.55 -8.52
N LEU A 93 9.85 -3.66 -9.42
CA LEU A 93 9.66 -4.81 -10.29
C LEU A 93 10.75 -4.93 -11.37
N LEU A 94 11.37 -3.83 -11.79
CA LEU A 94 12.56 -3.86 -12.63
C LEU A 94 13.76 -4.49 -11.90
N LEU A 95 13.90 -4.21 -10.60
CA LEU A 95 14.98 -4.75 -9.77
C LEU A 95 14.70 -6.19 -9.30
N GLN A 96 13.44 -6.51 -9.03
CA GLN A 96 12.97 -7.81 -8.56
C GLN A 96 11.66 -8.21 -9.28
N PRO A 97 11.77 -8.88 -10.44
CA PRO A 97 10.61 -9.23 -11.27
C PRO A 97 9.69 -10.31 -10.70
N ASP A 98 10.07 -10.98 -9.61
CA ASP A 98 9.32 -12.07 -8.98
C ASP A 98 8.65 -11.66 -7.65
N ASP A 99 8.50 -10.35 -7.41
CA ASP A 99 7.81 -9.83 -6.23
C ASP A 99 6.29 -9.78 -6.43
N ALA A 100 5.61 -10.85 -5.99
CA ALA A 100 4.16 -10.94 -6.01
C ALA A 100 3.45 -9.78 -5.27
N SER A 101 4.05 -9.27 -4.18
CA SER A 101 3.43 -8.20 -3.38
C SER A 101 3.50 -6.86 -4.13
N ALA A 102 4.60 -6.59 -4.84
CA ALA A 102 4.71 -5.39 -5.68
C ALA A 102 3.71 -5.41 -6.84
N TYR A 103 3.48 -6.57 -7.47
CA TYR A 103 2.40 -6.73 -8.46
C TYR A 103 1.03 -6.47 -7.86
N THR A 104 0.69 -7.09 -6.70
CA THR A 104 -0.58 -6.84 -6.01
C THR A 104 -0.77 -5.36 -5.66
N SER A 105 0.28 -4.69 -5.16
CA SER A 105 0.22 -3.25 -4.87
C SER A 105 0.03 -2.41 -6.13
N ARG A 106 0.72 -2.72 -7.24
CA ARG A 106 0.59 -1.95 -8.49
C ARG A 106 -0.78 -2.14 -9.11
N GLY A 107 -1.29 -3.37 -9.11
CA GLY A 107 -2.66 -3.68 -9.52
C GLY A 107 -3.70 -2.93 -8.69
N PHE A 108 -3.52 -2.88 -7.36
CA PHE A 108 -4.40 -2.11 -6.49
C PHE A 108 -4.41 -0.61 -6.86
N VAL A 109 -3.24 -0.02 -7.09
CA VAL A 109 -3.16 1.41 -7.47
C VAL A 109 -3.79 1.66 -8.84
N LYS A 110 -3.59 0.78 -9.81
CA LYS A 110 -4.23 0.84 -11.14
C LYS A 110 -5.75 0.74 -11.04
N ASN A 111 -6.28 -0.14 -10.19
CA ASN A 111 -7.71 -0.19 -9.87
C ASN A 111 -8.23 1.15 -9.35
N MET A 112 -7.50 1.78 -8.41
CA MET A 112 -7.87 3.10 -7.86
C MET A 112 -7.87 4.22 -8.91
N LEU A 113 -7.10 4.06 -9.99
CA LEU A 113 -7.05 4.96 -11.14
C LEU A 113 -8.05 4.60 -12.25
N GLY A 114 -8.82 3.51 -12.10
CA GLY A 114 -9.75 3.02 -13.11
C GLY A 114 -9.09 2.29 -14.29
N GLN A 115 -7.83 1.90 -14.16
CA GLN A 115 -7.05 1.16 -15.15
C GLN A 115 -7.24 -0.35 -14.94
N TYR A 116 -8.47 -0.82 -15.13
CA TYR A 116 -8.90 -2.14 -14.66
C TYR A 116 -8.25 -3.28 -15.45
N GLU A 117 -8.08 -3.16 -16.77
CA GLU A 117 -7.42 -4.19 -17.58
C GLU A 117 -5.96 -4.37 -17.16
N GLU A 118 -5.22 -3.27 -16.97
CA GLU A 118 -3.83 -3.31 -16.51
C GLU A 118 -3.71 -3.78 -15.06
N ALA A 119 -4.73 -3.53 -14.24
CA ALA A 119 -4.80 -4.05 -12.87
C ALA A 119 -5.00 -5.57 -12.88
N VAL A 120 -5.91 -6.10 -13.70
CA VAL A 120 -6.11 -7.55 -13.87
C VAL A 120 -4.81 -8.24 -14.28
N ALA A 121 -4.08 -7.67 -15.24
CA ALA A 121 -2.79 -8.22 -15.67
C ALA A 121 -1.74 -8.28 -14.54
N ASP A 122 -1.69 -7.27 -13.67
CA ASP A 122 -0.81 -7.29 -12.50
C ASP A 122 -1.25 -8.33 -11.48
N PHE A 123 -2.55 -8.47 -11.21
CA PHE A 123 -3.05 -9.50 -10.30
C PHE A 123 -2.87 -10.92 -10.85
N ASP A 124 -2.99 -11.11 -12.16
CA ASP A 124 -2.69 -12.39 -12.81
C ASP A 124 -1.24 -12.81 -12.55
N GLU A 125 -0.29 -11.88 -12.69
CA GLU A 125 1.12 -12.14 -12.42
C GLU A 125 1.40 -12.35 -10.92
N ALA A 126 0.78 -11.56 -10.05
CA ALA A 126 0.84 -11.77 -8.60
C ALA A 126 0.35 -13.17 -8.20
N LEU A 127 -0.78 -13.62 -8.74
CA LEU A 127 -1.38 -14.92 -8.47
C LEU A 127 -0.63 -16.08 -9.11
N ARG A 128 0.06 -15.84 -10.24
CA ARG A 128 1.00 -16.81 -10.82
C ARG A 128 2.18 -17.07 -9.89
N LEU A 129 2.68 -16.01 -9.23
CA LEU A 129 3.80 -16.08 -8.29
C LEU A 129 3.38 -16.59 -6.90
N ARG A 130 2.21 -16.16 -6.42
CA ARG A 130 1.64 -16.49 -5.11
C ARG A 130 0.14 -16.83 -5.24
N PRO A 131 -0.21 -18.10 -5.47
CA PRO A 131 -1.59 -18.53 -5.74
C PRO A 131 -2.51 -18.56 -4.51
N ASP A 132 -1.99 -18.30 -3.32
CA ASP A 132 -2.73 -18.24 -2.04
C ASP A 132 -2.97 -16.80 -1.55
N ASP A 133 -2.81 -15.80 -2.42
CA ASP A 133 -3.07 -14.40 -2.10
C ASP A 133 -4.57 -14.06 -2.19
N ALA A 134 -5.27 -14.16 -1.07
CA ALA A 134 -6.69 -13.82 -0.97
C ALA A 134 -6.99 -12.36 -1.38
N SER A 135 -6.07 -11.42 -1.10
CA SER A 135 -6.24 -10.01 -1.44
C SER A 135 -6.07 -9.76 -2.94
N ALA A 136 -5.17 -10.48 -3.61
CA ALA A 136 -5.05 -10.38 -5.07
C ALA A 136 -6.30 -10.92 -5.78
N TYR A 137 -6.88 -12.04 -5.31
CA TYR A 137 -8.16 -12.53 -5.83
C TYR A 137 -9.29 -11.52 -5.62
N ASP A 138 -9.45 -10.99 -4.41
CA ASP A 138 -10.48 -10.00 -4.10
C ASP A 138 -10.37 -8.76 -5.00
N ASN A 139 -9.18 -8.17 -5.11
CA ASN A 139 -8.97 -6.98 -5.94
C ASN A 139 -9.10 -7.27 -7.45
N ARG A 140 -8.71 -8.45 -7.92
CA ARG A 140 -8.92 -8.86 -9.32
C ARG A 140 -10.40 -9.07 -9.61
N GLY A 141 -11.15 -9.63 -8.65
CA GLY A 141 -12.60 -9.72 -8.70
C GLY A 141 -13.24 -8.34 -8.84
N SER A 142 -12.86 -7.39 -8.00
CA SER A 142 -13.35 -6.00 -8.10
C SER A 142 -13.03 -5.36 -9.45
N ALA A 143 -11.81 -5.54 -9.97
CA ALA A 143 -11.43 -5.03 -11.30
C ALA A 143 -12.34 -5.62 -12.40
N LYS A 144 -12.56 -6.93 -12.36
CA LYS A 144 -13.44 -7.65 -13.31
C LYS A 144 -14.90 -7.21 -13.20
N THR A 145 -15.40 -6.95 -11.99
CA THR A 145 -16.73 -6.36 -11.80
C THR A 145 -16.82 -5.00 -12.49
N SER A 146 -15.82 -4.14 -12.34
CA SER A 146 -15.78 -2.83 -13.03
C SER A 146 -15.71 -2.95 -14.56
N LEU A 147 -15.19 -4.06 -15.07
CA LEU A 147 -15.18 -4.42 -16.50
C LEU A 147 -16.46 -5.11 -16.98
N GLY A 148 -17.45 -5.33 -16.11
CA GLY A 148 -18.68 -6.07 -16.44
C GLY A 148 -18.48 -7.59 -16.60
N GLN A 149 -17.33 -8.12 -16.16
CA GLN A 149 -16.99 -9.55 -16.24
C GLN A 149 -17.45 -10.28 -14.98
N TYR A 150 -18.75 -10.26 -14.72
CA TYR A 150 -19.33 -10.63 -13.43
C TYR A 150 -19.11 -12.09 -13.04
N GLU A 151 -19.26 -13.05 -13.95
CA GLU A 151 -19.01 -14.48 -13.65
C GLU A 151 -17.54 -14.72 -13.28
N ALA A 152 -16.62 -14.07 -13.99
CA ALA A 152 -15.20 -14.18 -13.71
C ALA A 152 -14.82 -13.50 -12.39
N ALA A 153 -15.50 -12.41 -12.03
CA ALA A 153 -15.36 -11.74 -10.74
C ALA A 153 -15.84 -12.63 -9.59
N ILE A 154 -17.02 -13.27 -9.74
CA ILE A 154 -17.56 -14.20 -8.74
C ILE A 154 -16.59 -15.35 -8.48
N ALA A 155 -15.99 -15.94 -9.53
CA ALA A 155 -15.00 -17.01 -9.37
C ALA A 155 -13.76 -16.57 -8.57
N ASP A 156 -13.32 -15.32 -8.75
CA ASP A 156 -12.23 -14.74 -7.96
C ASP A 156 -12.63 -14.49 -6.51
N PHE A 157 -13.81 -13.92 -6.27
CA PHE A 157 -14.32 -13.74 -4.91
C PHE A 157 -14.55 -15.07 -4.18
N ASP A 158 -15.00 -16.11 -4.88
CA ASP A 158 -15.09 -17.47 -4.33
C ASP A 158 -13.73 -17.98 -3.85
N GLN A 159 -12.68 -17.77 -4.64
CA GLN A 159 -11.33 -18.18 -4.26
C GLN A 159 -10.79 -17.32 -3.10
N ALA A 160 -11.04 -16.01 -3.09
CA ALA A 160 -10.71 -15.14 -1.97
C ALA A 160 -11.39 -15.60 -0.67
N LEU A 161 -12.69 -15.94 -0.72
CA LEU A 161 -13.46 -16.44 0.43
C LEU A 161 -13.08 -17.86 0.84
N ARG A 162 -12.60 -18.71 -0.08
CA ARG A 162 -12.00 -20.00 0.29
C ARG A 162 -10.74 -19.82 1.14
N LEU A 163 -9.92 -18.83 0.80
CA LEU A 163 -8.67 -18.53 1.52
C LEU A 163 -8.92 -17.74 2.81
N ARG A 164 -9.92 -16.84 2.80
CA ARG A 164 -10.30 -15.98 3.92
C ARG A 164 -11.83 -15.96 4.05
N PRO A 165 -12.42 -16.94 4.76
CA PRO A 165 -13.88 -17.08 4.85
C PRO A 165 -14.57 -16.02 5.72
N ASP A 166 -13.80 -15.23 6.48
CA ASP A 166 -14.33 -14.20 7.38
C ASP A 166 -14.11 -12.78 6.83
N ASP A 167 -14.24 -12.59 5.50
CA ASP A 167 -14.20 -11.27 4.88
C ASP A 167 -15.59 -10.79 4.43
N ALA A 168 -16.22 -9.98 5.28
CA ALA A 168 -17.52 -9.36 5.00
C ALA A 168 -17.52 -8.50 3.73
N TYR A 169 -16.41 -7.83 3.40
CA TYR A 169 -16.34 -6.98 2.21
C TYR A 169 -16.32 -7.82 0.93
N THR A 170 -15.60 -8.94 0.92
CA THR A 170 -15.60 -9.86 -0.23
C THR A 170 -16.99 -10.48 -0.45
N TYR A 171 -17.73 -10.82 0.61
CA TYR A 171 -19.13 -11.23 0.49
C TYR A 171 -20.00 -10.15 -0.16
N ILE A 172 -19.85 -8.89 0.29
CA ILE A 172 -20.59 -7.76 -0.31
C ILE A 172 -20.22 -7.60 -1.80
N SER A 173 -18.94 -7.63 -2.15
CA SER A 173 -18.47 -7.51 -3.54
C SER A 173 -19.00 -8.63 -4.42
N ARG A 174 -18.98 -9.89 -3.93
CA ARG A 174 -19.56 -11.03 -4.66
C ARG A 174 -21.08 -10.90 -4.81
N GLY A 175 -21.78 -10.47 -3.76
CA GLY A 175 -23.21 -10.22 -3.80
C GLY A 175 -23.58 -9.17 -4.84
N HIS A 176 -22.80 -8.08 -4.95
CA HIS A 176 -22.99 -7.09 -6.02
C HIS A 176 -22.81 -7.68 -7.41
N ALA A 177 -21.74 -8.44 -7.65
CA ALA A 177 -21.53 -9.10 -8.95
C ALA A 177 -22.67 -10.08 -9.30
N LYS A 178 -23.24 -10.77 -8.30
CA LYS A 178 -24.40 -11.66 -8.47
C LYS A 178 -25.68 -10.90 -8.82
N LEU A 179 -25.91 -9.72 -8.23
CA LEU A 179 -27.06 -8.88 -8.59
C LEU A 179 -27.03 -8.47 -10.07
N GLU A 180 -25.85 -8.15 -10.59
CA GLU A 180 -25.68 -7.79 -12.00
C GLU A 180 -25.98 -8.96 -12.97
N LEU A 181 -26.04 -10.19 -12.46
CA LEU A 181 -26.42 -11.39 -13.19
C LEU A 181 -27.84 -11.89 -12.85
N ASP A 182 -28.66 -11.05 -12.20
CA ASP A 182 -30.00 -11.40 -11.70
C ASP A 182 -30.03 -12.59 -10.72
N GLN A 183 -28.89 -12.95 -10.12
CA GLN A 183 -28.76 -14.00 -9.11
C GLN A 183 -29.18 -13.47 -7.73
N ASN A 184 -30.38 -12.91 -7.65
CA ASN A 184 -30.87 -12.09 -6.54
C ASN A 184 -30.89 -12.85 -5.20
N GLN A 185 -31.30 -14.13 -5.20
CA GLN A 185 -31.32 -14.93 -3.98
C GLN A 185 -29.90 -15.20 -3.44
N GLU A 186 -28.96 -15.56 -4.31
CA GLU A 186 -27.58 -15.83 -3.91
C GLU A 186 -26.85 -14.57 -3.45
N ALA A 187 -27.20 -13.42 -4.01
CA ALA A 187 -26.72 -12.13 -3.54
C ALA A 187 -27.24 -11.81 -2.13
N ILE A 188 -28.53 -12.07 -1.85
CA ILE A 188 -29.12 -11.91 -0.51
C ILE A 188 -28.37 -12.77 0.51
N ASP A 189 -28.07 -14.02 0.17
CA ASP A 189 -27.34 -14.93 1.05
C ASP A 189 -25.94 -14.40 1.39
N ASP A 190 -25.24 -13.80 0.40
CA ASP A 190 -23.94 -13.16 0.61
C ASP A 190 -24.05 -11.93 1.53
N PHE A 191 -25.06 -11.07 1.32
CA PHE A 191 -25.28 -9.91 2.20
C PHE A 191 -25.68 -10.32 3.61
N ASP A 192 -26.49 -11.38 3.77
CA ASP A 192 -26.82 -11.93 5.08
C ASP A 192 -25.58 -12.45 5.80
N ARG A 193 -24.65 -13.08 5.07
CA ARG A 193 -23.37 -13.52 5.63
C ARG A 193 -22.50 -12.36 6.06
N ALA A 194 -22.43 -11.29 5.27
CA ALA A 194 -21.71 -10.06 5.65
C ALA A 194 -22.32 -9.39 6.89
N ILE A 195 -23.66 -9.33 6.99
CA ILE A 195 -24.37 -8.78 8.17
C ILE A 195 -24.08 -9.61 9.43
N GLN A 196 -24.03 -10.94 9.33
CA GLN A 196 -23.68 -11.79 10.48
C GLN A 196 -22.28 -11.47 11.02
N MET A 197 -21.33 -11.13 10.14
CA MET A 197 -19.96 -10.76 10.52
C MET A 197 -19.90 -9.32 11.08
N ARG A 198 -20.70 -8.41 10.51
CA ARG A 198 -20.70 -6.99 10.85
C ARG A 198 -22.14 -6.49 11.04
N PRO A 199 -22.76 -6.80 12.19
CA PRO A 199 -24.17 -6.49 12.42
C PRO A 199 -24.46 -4.99 12.50
N ASP A 200 -23.45 -4.17 12.78
CA ASP A 200 -23.56 -2.70 12.87
C ASP A 200 -23.30 -1.99 11.52
N ASP A 201 -22.96 -2.73 10.46
CA ASP A 201 -22.74 -2.15 9.14
C ASP A 201 -24.06 -1.89 8.41
N ALA A 202 -24.58 -0.66 8.56
CA ALA A 202 -25.82 -0.24 7.94
C ALA A 202 -25.84 -0.42 6.41
N SER A 203 -24.68 -0.34 5.74
CA SER A 203 -24.60 -0.43 4.27
C SER A 203 -25.03 -1.82 3.77
N ALA A 204 -24.68 -2.88 4.50
CA ALA A 204 -25.03 -4.25 4.15
C ALA A 204 -26.56 -4.49 4.21
N TYR A 205 -27.27 -3.85 5.15
CA TYR A 205 -28.73 -3.92 5.22
C TYR A 205 -29.40 -3.18 4.06
N THR A 206 -28.88 -2.02 3.67
CA THR A 206 -29.37 -1.26 2.52
C THR A 206 -29.25 -2.07 1.24
N ILE A 207 -28.08 -2.66 0.99
CA ILE A 207 -27.83 -3.44 -0.21
C ILE A 207 -28.69 -4.71 -0.25
N ARG A 208 -28.85 -5.42 0.89
CA ARG A 208 -29.79 -6.54 0.99
C ARG A 208 -31.25 -6.14 0.73
N GLY A 209 -31.65 -4.96 1.20
CA GLY A 209 -33.00 -4.43 0.95
C GLY A 209 -33.26 -4.21 -0.54
N LEU A 210 -32.29 -3.65 -1.26
CA LEU A 210 -32.35 -3.49 -2.72
C LEU A 210 -32.44 -4.85 -3.44
N ALA A 211 -31.61 -5.81 -3.04
CA ALA A 211 -31.63 -7.17 -3.59
C ALA A 211 -33.00 -7.86 -3.42
N LYS A 212 -33.66 -7.67 -2.26
CA LYS A 212 -35.00 -8.22 -2.02
C LYS A 212 -36.09 -7.57 -2.88
N ILE A 213 -35.95 -6.30 -3.23
CA ILE A 213 -36.88 -5.64 -4.16
C ILE A 213 -36.72 -6.25 -5.56
N MET A 214 -35.47 -6.46 -6.00
CA MET A 214 -35.16 -7.05 -7.30
C MET A 214 -35.63 -8.51 -7.42
N LEU A 215 -35.64 -9.28 -6.32
CA LEU A 215 -36.14 -10.66 -6.31
C LEU A 215 -37.65 -10.79 -6.60
N VAL A 216 -38.44 -9.75 -6.30
CA VAL A 216 -39.92 -9.79 -6.38
C VAL A 216 -40.45 -9.23 -7.71
N GLN A 217 -39.57 -8.70 -8.57
CA GLN A 217 -39.90 -8.18 -9.90
C GLN A 217 -39.66 -9.24 -10.98
#